data_AF-A0AAW0QGX6-F1
#
_entry.id   AF-A0AAW0QGX6-F1
#
_cell.length_a   1.000
_cell.length_b   1.000
_cell.length_c   1.000
_cell.angle_alpha   90.00
_cell.angle_beta   90.00
_cell.angle_gamma   90.00
#
_symmetry.space_group_name_H-M   'P 1'
#
loop_
_entity.id
_entity.type
_entity.pdbx_description
1 polymer ?
#
loop_
_entity_poly.entity_id
_entity_poly.type
_entity_poly.pdbx_seq_one_letter_code
_entity_poly.pdbx_strand_id
1 'polypeptide(L)'
;MAFATQWAQGSHHRDKQYPPFSVTSENVMTRDSLGGLAESLDSEVQWYFWTQAEKALHEMSDVESFRLACAESILGLVHKPFKRDSEVVESMEAREDRRRRGHHAPDDLMLEISKVISQDGPRKYMERAARRMHTLKFKYDSAMKDTLRSSGADDVMDPVLYMSEDDQTSVGLLYWLAVMFDTVSSSMHHRPLVVPDQECQHQDCADEDTDSPRWILDLFIQDQMDSPTQRTQWPCSYEELAEAVTRSGPVKVLLYRHVAWLQNSLRRGQKREKIEEIIHSAMTLHRYWNITYGKLFRELVRDFPLVPGRIQSWFVCISGHWHLAAMLLADLVETVDKQGLGSSEGLRQRLKGRAVTTLRDTSAKELSDLARVATPSHVDGGGACTVLPQLPDFHPFVNEATILTDPWTIILIQAFSRAAVHLLAHADHCQEHALEAASGEWLAETVRRAEECVKGLWLLGKKSDVARKVADILTDELTVNHGTVVSFS
;
A
#
# COMPACT_ATOMS: atom_id res chain seq x y z
N MET A 1 -4.13 -4.68 21.40
CA MET A 1 -5.43 -3.99 21.52
C MET A 1 -5.62 -2.90 20.49
N ALA A 2 -4.79 -1.83 20.47
CA ALA A 2 -4.93 -0.73 19.51
C ALA A 2 -5.07 -1.19 18.03
N PHE A 3 -4.26 -2.16 17.60
CA PHE A 3 -4.37 -2.78 16.28
C PHE A 3 -5.73 -3.47 16.07
N ALA A 4 -6.10 -4.39 16.96
CA ALA A 4 -7.36 -5.15 16.86
C ALA A 4 -8.61 -4.26 16.88
N THR A 5 -8.59 -3.13 17.61
CA THR A 5 -9.74 -2.22 17.67
C THR A 5 -10.01 -1.46 16.38
N GLN A 6 -9.09 -1.47 15.40
CA GLN A 6 -9.36 -0.92 14.08
C GLN A 6 -10.53 -1.63 13.36
N TRP A 7 -10.85 -2.87 13.73
CA TRP A 7 -11.98 -3.63 13.20
C TRP A 7 -13.27 -3.51 14.05
N ALA A 8 -13.25 -2.77 15.16
CA ALA A 8 -14.41 -2.63 16.05
C ALA A 8 -15.57 -1.85 15.41
N GLN A 9 -15.25 -0.81 14.63
CA GLN A 9 -16.21 -0.02 13.84
C GLN A 9 -17.04 -0.88 12.86
N GLY A 10 -16.57 -2.09 12.52
CA GLY A 10 -17.26 -2.98 11.59
C GLY A 10 -18.70 -3.30 12.02
N SER A 11 -19.01 -3.36 13.32
CA SER A 11 -20.27 -3.93 13.85
C SER A 11 -21.56 -3.27 13.34
N HIS A 12 -21.59 -1.94 13.16
CA HIS A 12 -22.74 -1.21 12.60
C HIS A 12 -22.62 -0.92 11.10
N HIS A 13 -21.39 -0.87 10.58
CA HIS A 13 -21.14 -0.71 9.15
C HIS A 13 -21.29 -2.01 8.34
N ARG A 14 -21.50 -3.18 8.98
CA ARG A 14 -21.78 -4.45 8.29
C ARG A 14 -22.98 -4.35 7.36
N ASP A 15 -24.03 -3.67 7.83
CA ASP A 15 -25.32 -3.56 7.15
C ASP A 15 -25.41 -2.35 6.20
N LYS A 16 -24.45 -1.42 6.26
CA LYS A 16 -24.42 -0.25 5.36
C LYS A 16 -23.86 -0.70 4.01
N GLN A 17 -24.62 -0.43 2.95
CA GLN A 17 -24.20 -0.62 1.56
C GLN A 17 -23.58 0.67 1.03
N TYR A 18 -22.68 0.54 0.05
CA TYR A 18 -22.25 1.68 -0.73
C TYR A 18 -23.49 2.25 -1.45
N PRO A 19 -23.88 3.51 -1.20
CA PRO A 19 -25.13 4.04 -1.72
C PRO A 19 -25.06 4.15 -3.25
N PRO A 20 -26.09 3.70 -3.99
CA PRO A 20 -26.17 3.95 -5.42
C PRO A 20 -26.28 5.46 -5.69
N PHE A 21 -25.59 5.92 -6.73
CA PHE A 21 -25.45 7.34 -7.08
C PHE A 21 -26.78 8.09 -7.34
N SER A 22 -27.91 7.39 -7.50
CA SER A 22 -29.23 7.98 -7.73
C SER A 22 -29.90 8.53 -6.46
N VAL A 23 -29.36 8.28 -5.27
CA VAL A 23 -29.92 8.79 -4.01
C VAL A 23 -29.20 10.07 -3.63
N THR A 24 -29.88 11.21 -3.80
CA THR A 24 -29.42 12.50 -3.28
C THR A 24 -29.11 12.38 -1.78
N SER A 25 -27.92 12.83 -1.40
CA SER A 25 -27.34 12.75 -0.04
C SER A 25 -28.17 13.40 1.08
N GLU A 26 -29.33 13.97 0.77
CA GLU A 26 -30.24 14.60 1.73
C GLU A 26 -31.06 13.60 2.55
N ASN A 27 -31.31 12.38 2.05
CA ASN A 27 -32.18 11.41 2.73
C ASN A 27 -31.48 10.46 3.73
N VAL A 28 -30.15 10.52 3.86
CA VAL A 28 -29.39 9.63 4.76
C VAL A 28 -29.31 10.17 6.20
N MET A 29 -29.61 11.45 6.43
CA MET A 29 -29.41 12.09 7.75
C MET A 29 -30.52 11.83 8.78
N THR A 30 -31.68 11.30 8.40
CA THR A 30 -32.86 11.20 9.30
C THR A 30 -33.07 9.86 9.98
N ARG A 31 -32.17 8.88 9.85
CA ARG A 31 -32.23 7.64 10.63
C ARG A 31 -30.84 7.26 11.11
N ASP A 32 -30.54 7.57 12.38
CA ASP A 32 -30.05 6.59 13.37
C ASP A 32 -29.38 7.27 14.59
N SER A 33 -30.17 7.77 15.54
CA SER A 33 -29.65 8.35 16.79
C SER A 33 -29.01 7.31 17.73
N LEU A 34 -29.27 6.02 17.54
CA LEU A 34 -28.64 4.92 18.28
C LEU A 34 -27.31 4.50 17.62
N GLY A 35 -27.25 4.51 16.28
CA GLY A 35 -26.03 4.29 15.51
C GLY A 35 -24.95 5.34 15.78
N GLY A 36 -25.32 6.61 15.93
CA GLY A 36 -24.35 7.66 16.28
C GLY A 36 -23.67 7.47 17.65
N LEU A 37 -24.38 6.89 18.62
CA LEU A 37 -23.85 6.60 19.96
C LEU A 37 -22.88 5.41 19.94
N ALA A 38 -23.22 4.33 19.23
CA ALA A 38 -22.34 3.18 19.10
C ALA A 38 -21.07 3.50 18.30
N GLU A 39 -21.19 4.26 17.20
CA GLU A 39 -20.02 4.78 16.49
C GLU A 39 -19.16 5.70 17.39
N SER A 40 -19.76 6.41 18.35
CA SER A 40 -19.01 7.18 19.37
C SER A 40 -18.21 6.29 20.28
N LEU A 41 -18.83 5.24 20.81
CA LEU A 41 -18.17 4.30 21.71
C LEU A 41 -17.01 3.59 21.00
N ASP A 42 -17.19 3.16 19.75
CA ASP A 42 -16.12 2.52 18.97
C ASP A 42 -14.94 3.47 18.73
N SER A 43 -15.22 4.73 18.33
CA SER A 43 -14.18 5.76 18.17
C SER A 43 -13.46 6.07 19.48
N GLU A 44 -14.18 6.16 20.60
CA GLU A 44 -13.60 6.38 21.94
C GLU A 44 -12.71 5.22 22.37
N VAL A 45 -13.13 3.98 22.14
CA VAL A 45 -12.36 2.77 22.43
C VAL A 45 -11.07 2.74 21.60
N GLN A 46 -11.15 3.02 20.30
CA GLN A 46 -9.97 3.12 19.44
C GLN A 46 -9.00 4.19 19.93
N TRP A 47 -9.50 5.39 20.22
CA TRP A 47 -8.70 6.50 20.70
C TRP A 47 -8.03 6.18 22.04
N TYR A 48 -8.76 5.57 22.97
CA TYR A 48 -8.24 5.13 24.25
C TYR A 48 -7.09 4.15 24.10
N PHE A 49 -7.29 3.04 23.38
CA PHE A 49 -6.24 2.02 23.23
C PHE A 49 -5.04 2.52 22.42
N TRP A 50 -5.28 3.36 21.40
CA TRP A 50 -4.20 3.99 20.65
C TRP A 50 -3.36 4.89 21.55
N THR A 51 -3.99 5.77 22.33
CA THR A 51 -3.31 6.70 23.25
C THR A 51 -2.55 5.95 24.35
N GLN A 52 -3.13 4.87 24.90
CA GLN A 52 -2.45 4.03 25.89
C GLN A 52 -1.21 3.34 25.30
N ALA A 53 -1.31 2.80 24.08
CA ALA A 53 -0.17 2.21 23.38
C ALA A 53 0.90 3.26 23.07
N GLU A 54 0.48 4.46 22.65
CA GLU A 54 1.35 5.60 22.39
C GLU A 54 2.18 5.96 23.62
N LYS A 55 1.50 6.11 24.76
CA LYS A 55 2.07 6.46 26.07
C LYS A 55 3.04 5.38 26.55
N ALA A 56 2.64 4.12 26.54
CA ALA A 56 3.49 3.01 26.99
C ALA A 56 4.78 2.89 26.16
N LEU A 57 4.70 3.06 24.83
CA LEU A 57 5.89 3.06 23.97
C LEU A 57 6.76 4.31 24.16
N HIS A 58 6.18 5.42 24.60
CA HIS A 58 6.96 6.62 24.93
C HIS A 58 7.72 6.44 26.25
N GLU A 59 7.07 5.89 27.29
CA GLU A 59 7.70 5.61 28.58
C GLU A 59 8.85 4.59 28.48
N MET A 60 8.76 3.68 27.50
CA MET A 60 9.78 2.64 27.24
C MET A 60 10.71 3.01 26.08
N SER A 61 10.93 4.30 25.79
CA SER A 61 11.79 4.73 24.67
C SER A 61 13.23 4.23 24.80
N ASP A 62 13.74 4.20 26.02
CA ASP A 62 15.17 3.99 26.31
C ASP A 62 15.53 2.51 26.43
N VAL A 63 14.53 1.61 26.38
CA VAL A 63 14.74 0.18 26.48
C VAL A 63 14.93 -0.42 25.09
N GLU A 64 16.06 -1.08 24.89
CA GLU A 64 16.34 -1.86 23.69
C GLU A 64 15.84 -3.29 23.87
N SER A 65 14.76 -3.64 23.17
CA SER A 65 14.19 -4.99 23.21
C SER A 65 13.52 -5.34 21.89
N PHE A 66 13.69 -6.58 21.43
CA PHE A 66 12.96 -7.11 20.28
C PHE A 66 11.44 -6.99 20.46
N ARG A 67 10.94 -7.18 21.68
CA ARG A 67 9.51 -7.02 21.99
C ARG A 67 9.03 -5.60 21.75
N LEU A 68 9.83 -4.60 22.15
CA LEU A 68 9.51 -3.19 21.94
C LEU A 68 9.62 -2.80 20.46
N ALA A 69 10.61 -3.30 19.74
CA ALA A 69 10.70 -3.11 18.29
C ALA A 69 9.48 -3.69 17.57
N CYS A 70 9.04 -4.91 17.94
CA CYS A 70 7.81 -5.50 17.40
C CYS A 70 6.56 -4.69 17.75
N ALA A 71 6.45 -4.20 19.00
CA ALA A 71 5.32 -3.38 19.42
C ALA A 71 5.25 -2.05 18.65
N GLU A 72 6.40 -1.42 18.38
CA GLU A 72 6.49 -0.24 17.53
C GLU A 72 6.16 -0.56 16.07
N SER A 73 6.61 -1.68 15.51
CA SER A 73 6.22 -2.13 14.17
C SER A 73 4.70 -2.27 14.07
N ILE A 74 4.08 -2.97 15.03
CA ILE A 74 2.62 -3.16 15.07
C ILE A 74 1.90 -1.82 15.17
N LEU A 75 2.30 -0.93 16.10
CA LEU A 75 1.67 0.39 16.22
C LEU A 75 1.90 1.25 14.96
N GLY A 76 3.02 1.06 14.26
CA GLY A 76 3.30 1.69 12.97
C GLY A 76 2.33 1.31 11.84
N LEU A 77 1.63 0.17 11.96
CA LEU A 77 0.57 -0.26 11.05
C LEU A 77 -0.81 0.30 11.43
N VAL A 78 -0.96 0.81 12.65
CA VAL A 78 -2.21 1.36 13.18
C VAL A 78 -2.39 2.80 12.73
N HIS A 79 -3.57 3.14 12.24
CA HIS A 79 -3.94 4.53 11.97
C HIS A 79 -4.27 5.26 13.26
N LYS A 80 -3.87 6.52 13.36
CA LYS A 80 -4.28 7.42 14.41
C LYS A 80 -5.77 7.73 14.24
N PRO A 81 -6.62 7.46 15.26
CA PRO A 81 -8.03 7.82 15.22
C PRO A 81 -8.23 9.34 15.15
N PHE A 82 -9.23 9.82 14.39
CA PHE A 82 -9.56 11.25 14.37
C PHE A 82 -10.20 11.72 15.68
N LYS A 83 -10.00 13.00 16.01
CA LYS A 83 -10.65 13.62 17.17
C LYS A 83 -11.98 14.26 16.70
N ARG A 84 -13.11 13.72 17.14
CA ARG A 84 -14.47 14.08 16.68
C ARG A 84 -14.84 15.56 16.86
N ASP A 85 -14.40 16.21 17.93
CA ASP A 85 -14.99 17.47 18.41
C ASP A 85 -14.74 18.70 17.52
N SER A 86 -13.84 18.65 16.54
CA SER A 86 -13.51 19.81 15.69
C SER A 86 -13.79 19.63 14.20
N GLU A 87 -14.08 18.41 13.73
CA GLU A 87 -14.07 18.09 12.29
C GLU A 87 -15.46 17.97 11.65
N VAL A 88 -16.52 17.74 12.43
CA VAL A 88 -17.90 17.63 11.89
C VAL A 88 -18.34 18.95 11.23
N VAL A 89 -17.93 20.10 11.79
CA VAL A 89 -18.24 21.42 11.24
C VAL A 89 -17.37 21.74 10.01
N GLU A 90 -16.06 21.45 10.07
CA GLU A 90 -15.14 21.65 8.93
C GLU A 90 -15.53 20.78 7.72
N SER A 91 -16.01 19.56 7.94
CA SER A 91 -16.39 18.64 6.85
C SER A 91 -17.64 19.07 6.09
N MET A 92 -18.62 19.71 6.74
CA MET A 92 -19.83 20.22 6.09
C MET A 92 -19.53 21.47 5.24
N GLU A 93 -18.80 22.44 5.80
CA GLU A 93 -18.42 23.66 5.08
C GLU A 93 -17.52 23.33 3.88
N ALA A 94 -16.52 22.45 4.07
CA ALA A 94 -15.66 22.01 2.98
C ALA A 94 -16.44 21.29 1.87
N ARG A 95 -17.46 20.51 2.23
CA ARG A 95 -18.30 19.79 1.28
C ARG A 95 -19.18 20.73 0.45
N GLU A 96 -19.77 21.72 1.08
CA GLU A 96 -20.53 22.76 0.36
C GLU A 96 -19.62 23.59 -0.56
N ASP A 97 -18.43 23.94 -0.09
CA ASP A 97 -17.43 24.64 -0.89
C ASP A 97 -16.95 23.84 -2.11
N ARG A 98 -16.79 22.52 -1.98
CA ARG A 98 -16.45 21.63 -3.11
C ARG A 98 -17.55 21.65 -4.17
N ARG A 99 -18.82 21.49 -3.75
CA ARG A 99 -19.97 21.58 -4.65
C ARG A 99 -20.08 22.93 -5.35
N ARG A 100 -19.64 24.01 -4.69
CA ARG A 100 -19.60 25.36 -5.27
C ARG A 100 -18.44 25.56 -6.25
N ARG A 101 -17.28 24.95 -6.01
CA ARG A 101 -16.08 25.07 -6.86
C ARG A 101 -16.22 24.31 -8.19
N GLY A 102 -17.02 23.25 -8.23
CA GLY A 102 -17.22 22.47 -9.45
C GLY A 102 -16.04 21.54 -9.74
N HIS A 103 -15.56 21.53 -10.98
CA HIS A 103 -14.49 20.65 -11.46
C HIS A 103 -13.13 21.02 -10.85
N HIS A 104 -12.45 20.05 -10.23
CA HIS A 104 -11.10 20.23 -9.69
C HIS A 104 -10.05 19.71 -10.67
N ALA A 105 -8.98 20.48 -10.88
CA ALA A 105 -7.82 19.95 -11.58
C ALA A 105 -7.29 18.69 -10.84
N PRO A 106 -6.83 17.65 -11.55
CA PRO A 106 -6.36 16.41 -10.92
C PRO A 106 -5.28 16.62 -9.85
N ASP A 107 -4.40 17.61 -10.07
CA ASP A 107 -3.34 17.98 -9.12
C ASP A 107 -3.94 18.59 -7.83
N ASP A 108 -4.95 19.45 -7.93
CA ASP A 108 -5.63 20.06 -6.79
C ASP A 108 -6.39 19.00 -5.97
N LEU A 109 -7.06 18.07 -6.65
CA LEU A 109 -7.76 16.94 -6.03
C LEU A 109 -6.77 16.02 -5.28
N MET A 110 -5.63 15.69 -5.91
CA MET A 110 -4.58 14.92 -5.23
C MET A 110 -3.97 15.66 -4.04
N LEU A 111 -3.85 16.99 -4.09
CA LEU A 111 -3.39 17.80 -2.97
C LEU A 111 -4.38 17.78 -1.80
N GLU A 112 -5.69 17.87 -2.06
CA GLU A 112 -6.72 17.74 -1.02
C GLU A 112 -6.66 16.35 -0.35
N ILE A 113 -6.59 15.29 -1.15
CA ILE A 113 -6.45 13.92 -0.65
C ILE A 113 -5.17 13.76 0.17
N SER A 114 -4.06 14.32 -0.30
CA SER A 114 -2.77 14.28 0.42
C SER A 114 -2.84 15.02 1.75
N LYS A 115 -3.60 16.12 1.83
CA LYS A 115 -3.85 16.83 3.08
C LYS A 115 -4.58 15.93 4.07
N VAL A 116 -5.63 15.23 3.65
CA VAL A 116 -6.36 14.27 4.51
C VAL A 116 -5.45 13.15 4.99
N ILE A 117 -4.66 12.56 4.10
CA ILE A 117 -3.69 11.51 4.44
C ILE A 117 -2.65 12.00 5.46
N SER A 118 -2.22 13.27 5.35
CA SER A 118 -1.22 13.84 6.26
C SER A 118 -1.72 14.06 7.69
N GLN A 119 -3.04 14.07 7.92
CA GLN A 119 -3.63 14.23 9.25
C GLN A 119 -3.30 13.05 10.20
N ASP A 120 -3.02 11.87 9.64
CA ASP A 120 -2.56 10.68 10.39
C ASP A 120 -1.18 10.90 11.04
N GLY A 121 -0.44 11.91 10.59
CA GLY A 121 0.84 12.34 11.15
C GLY A 121 2.05 11.53 10.64
N PRO A 122 3.26 11.88 11.10
CA PRO A 122 4.48 11.21 10.68
C PRO A 122 4.54 9.76 11.18
N ARG A 123 5.13 8.87 10.38
CA ARG A 123 5.27 7.42 10.65
C ARG A 123 6.35 7.09 11.70
N LYS A 124 6.39 7.85 12.80
CA LYS A 124 7.44 7.81 13.83
C LYS A 124 7.68 6.42 14.42
N TYR A 125 6.63 5.61 14.60
CA TYR A 125 6.76 4.27 15.17
C TYR A 125 7.45 3.29 14.23
N MET A 126 7.17 3.39 12.93
CA MET A 126 7.85 2.55 11.94
C MET A 126 9.35 2.85 11.89
N GLU A 127 9.71 4.14 11.96
CA GLU A 127 11.12 4.54 11.99
C GLU A 127 11.83 4.08 13.27
N ARG A 128 11.17 4.24 14.42
CA ARG A 128 11.71 3.80 15.72
C ARG A 128 11.91 2.29 15.74
N ALA A 129 10.95 1.53 15.23
CA ALA A 129 11.05 0.08 15.12
C ALA A 129 12.24 -0.33 14.26
N ALA A 130 12.40 0.27 13.07
CA ALA A 130 13.52 -0.02 12.19
C ALA A 130 14.88 0.34 12.81
N ARG A 131 15.00 1.51 13.46
CA ARG A 131 16.24 1.93 14.14
C ARG A 131 16.59 0.96 15.27
N ARG A 132 15.62 0.66 16.13
CA ARG A 132 15.81 -0.23 17.29
C ARG A 132 16.16 -1.65 16.84
N MET A 133 15.47 -2.16 15.83
CA MET A 133 15.74 -3.48 15.27
C MET A 133 17.15 -3.55 14.67
N HIS A 134 17.57 -2.50 13.96
CA HIS A 134 18.93 -2.41 13.42
C HIS A 134 19.98 -2.41 14.54
N THR A 135 19.82 -1.59 15.57
CA THR A 135 20.74 -1.56 16.73
C THR A 135 20.82 -2.93 17.42
N LEU A 136 19.68 -3.61 17.63
CA LEU A 136 19.62 -4.93 18.24
C LEU A 136 20.31 -5.99 17.38
N LYS A 137 20.06 -6.01 16.06
CA LYS A 137 20.71 -6.93 15.12
C LYS A 137 22.23 -6.71 15.11
N PHE A 138 22.68 -5.45 15.07
CA PHE A 138 24.10 -5.13 15.11
C PHE A 138 24.77 -5.66 16.38
N LYS A 139 24.18 -5.40 17.56
CA LYS A 139 24.72 -5.90 18.84
C LYS A 139 24.76 -7.42 18.89
N TYR A 140 23.71 -8.07 18.39
CA TYR A 140 23.64 -9.52 18.26
C TYR A 140 24.77 -10.08 17.37
N ASP A 141 24.98 -9.49 16.19
CA ASP A 141 26.04 -9.92 15.26
C ASP A 141 27.45 -9.69 15.82
N SER A 142 27.66 -8.56 16.52
CA SER A 142 28.93 -8.29 17.19
C SER A 142 29.23 -9.33 18.27
N ALA A 143 28.27 -9.61 19.15
CA ALA A 143 28.42 -10.61 20.21
C ALA A 143 28.68 -12.02 19.65
N MET A 144 27.99 -12.39 18.56
CA MET A 144 28.19 -13.67 17.89
C MET A 144 29.60 -13.78 17.25
N LYS A 145 30.09 -12.71 16.61
CA LYS A 145 31.46 -12.66 16.06
C LYS A 145 32.53 -12.71 17.15
N ASP A 146 32.33 -12.00 18.26
CA ASP A 146 33.27 -11.99 19.37
C ASP A 146 33.35 -13.36 20.04
N THR A 147 32.20 -14.05 20.20
CA THR A 147 32.12 -15.43 20.69
C THR A 147 32.93 -16.40 19.81
N LEU A 148 32.81 -16.30 18.49
CA LEU A 148 33.57 -17.15 17.55
C LEU A 148 35.08 -16.90 17.64
N ARG A 149 35.49 -15.67 18.00
CA ARG A 149 36.91 -15.28 18.15
C ARG A 149 37.47 -15.58 19.53
N SER A 150 36.64 -15.59 20.58
CA SER A 150 37.02 -15.79 21.98
C SER A 150 36.96 -17.25 22.45
N SER A 151 37.04 -18.22 21.54
CA SER A 151 37.08 -19.67 21.83
C SER A 151 38.33 -20.12 22.64
N GLY A 152 39.08 -19.18 23.22
CA GLY A 152 40.07 -19.41 24.27
C GLY A 152 40.01 -18.30 25.31
N ALA A 153 39.54 -18.65 26.52
CA ALA A 153 39.62 -17.89 27.78
C ALA A 153 38.79 -16.59 27.89
N ASP A 154 37.58 -16.67 28.45
CA ASP A 154 37.28 -16.36 29.86
C ASP A 154 35.75 -16.46 30.10
N ASP A 155 35.38 -16.88 31.31
CA ASP A 155 34.02 -17.24 31.75
C ASP A 155 33.14 -15.99 32.00
N VAL A 156 32.75 -15.30 30.93
CA VAL A 156 31.64 -14.33 30.97
C VAL A 156 30.44 -14.93 30.26
N MET A 157 29.45 -15.30 31.06
CA MET A 157 28.19 -15.91 30.65
C MET A 157 27.34 -14.90 29.84
N ASP A 158 27.63 -14.78 28.54
CA ASP A 158 26.88 -13.89 27.64
C ASP A 158 25.51 -14.50 27.31
N PRO A 159 24.37 -13.82 27.57
CA PRO A 159 23.04 -14.30 27.23
C PRO A 159 22.85 -14.67 25.74
N VAL A 160 23.69 -14.19 24.83
CA VAL A 160 23.68 -14.58 23.40
C VAL A 160 24.07 -16.06 23.20
N LEU A 161 24.86 -16.65 24.12
CA LEU A 161 25.28 -18.06 24.07
C LEU A 161 24.13 -19.06 24.31
N TYR A 162 23.00 -18.61 24.86
CA TYR A 162 21.83 -19.46 25.15
C TYR A 162 20.74 -19.39 24.07
N MET A 163 20.95 -18.62 23.01
CA MET A 163 19.97 -18.50 21.92
C MET A 163 20.03 -19.73 21.02
N SER A 164 18.88 -20.37 20.82
CA SER A 164 18.73 -21.51 19.91
C SER A 164 18.87 -21.08 18.45
N GLU A 165 19.12 -22.03 17.53
CA GLU A 165 19.14 -21.75 16.08
C GLU A 165 17.83 -21.10 15.59
N ASP A 166 16.70 -21.47 16.19
CA ASP A 166 15.39 -20.87 15.92
C ASP A 166 15.34 -19.39 16.33
N ASP A 167 15.98 -19.02 17.44
CA ASP A 167 16.07 -17.64 17.88
C ASP A 167 16.94 -16.80 16.94
N GLN A 168 18.04 -17.36 16.43
CA GLN A 168 18.91 -16.68 15.45
C GLN A 168 18.15 -16.40 14.16
N THR A 169 17.41 -17.41 13.67
CA THR A 169 16.55 -17.28 12.49
C THR A 169 15.47 -16.22 12.72
N SER A 170 14.86 -16.21 13.89
CA SER A 170 13.84 -15.23 14.28
C SER A 170 14.38 -13.81 14.31
N VAL A 171 15.59 -13.58 14.84
CA VAL A 171 16.26 -12.27 14.83
C VAL A 171 16.46 -11.77 13.39
N GLY A 172 16.93 -12.65 12.49
CA GLY A 172 17.09 -12.34 11.07
C GLY A 172 15.76 -11.96 10.40
N LEU A 173 14.70 -12.74 10.64
CA LEU A 173 13.36 -12.49 10.08
C LEU A 173 12.77 -11.15 10.58
N LEU A 174 12.88 -10.87 11.88
CA LEU A 174 12.40 -9.60 12.46
C LEU A 174 13.17 -8.39 11.93
N TYR A 175 14.48 -8.54 11.74
CA TYR A 175 15.33 -7.53 11.10
C TYR A 175 14.84 -7.22 9.69
N TRP A 176 14.71 -8.24 8.85
CA TRP A 176 14.26 -8.08 7.47
C TRP A 176 12.84 -7.53 7.39
N LEU A 177 11.94 -7.95 8.27
CA LEU A 177 10.59 -7.39 8.34
C LEU A 177 10.61 -5.88 8.62
N ALA A 178 11.42 -5.43 9.58
CA ALA A 178 11.56 -4.01 9.89
C ALA A 178 12.17 -3.21 8.71
N VAL A 179 13.17 -3.78 8.03
CA VAL A 179 13.78 -3.19 6.82
C VAL A 179 12.77 -3.08 5.67
N MET A 180 11.95 -4.11 5.46
CA MET A 180 10.89 -4.10 4.43
C MET A 180 9.83 -3.05 4.74
N PHE A 181 9.36 -2.97 6.00
CA PHE A 181 8.41 -1.94 6.39
C PHE A 181 8.98 -0.54 6.27
N ASP A 182 10.21 -0.31 6.70
CA ASP A 182 10.88 0.98 6.54
C ASP A 182 11.05 1.36 5.07
N THR A 183 11.36 0.39 4.20
CA THR A 183 11.49 0.61 2.76
C THR A 183 10.18 1.08 2.14
N VAL A 184 9.08 0.36 2.40
CA VAL A 184 7.75 0.74 1.89
C VAL A 184 7.31 2.09 2.47
N SER A 185 7.43 2.27 3.80
CA SER A 185 7.07 3.52 4.47
C SER A 185 7.86 4.70 3.92
N SER A 186 9.17 4.56 3.77
CA SER A 186 10.05 5.65 3.39
C SER A 186 9.77 6.16 1.99
N SER A 187 9.59 5.23 1.05
CA SER A 187 9.27 5.52 -0.34
C SER A 187 7.93 6.22 -0.50
N MET A 188 6.90 5.84 0.26
CA MET A 188 5.58 6.49 0.20
C MET A 188 5.57 7.90 0.78
N HIS A 189 6.40 8.17 1.80
CA HIS A 189 6.39 9.44 2.53
C HIS A 189 7.57 10.34 2.16
N HIS A 190 8.30 10.01 1.08
CA HIS A 190 9.46 10.75 0.60
C HIS A 190 10.55 10.99 1.66
N ARG A 191 10.69 10.09 2.65
CA ARG A 191 11.70 10.21 3.71
C ARG A 191 12.94 9.36 3.39
N PRO A 192 14.10 9.67 3.99
CA PRO A 192 15.25 8.79 3.95
C PRO A 192 14.95 7.45 4.63
N LEU A 193 15.57 6.40 4.11
CA LEU A 193 15.59 5.08 4.73
C LEU A 193 16.37 5.15 6.05
N VAL A 194 15.90 4.41 7.04
CA VAL A 194 16.53 4.31 8.36
C VAL A 194 17.82 3.50 8.27
N VAL A 195 17.77 2.34 7.60
CA VAL A 195 18.92 1.45 7.47
C VAL A 195 19.55 1.66 6.10
N PRO A 196 20.83 2.08 6.04
CA PRO A 196 21.54 2.29 4.79
C PRO A 196 21.77 0.95 4.06
N ASP A 197 21.91 1.00 2.74
CA ASP A 197 22.04 -0.21 1.92
C ASP A 197 23.24 -1.09 2.31
N GLN A 198 24.34 -0.48 2.76
CA GLN A 198 25.55 -1.19 3.21
C GLN A 198 25.28 -2.08 4.44
N GLU A 199 24.35 -1.69 5.29
CA GLU A 199 24.00 -2.41 6.52
C GLU A 199 22.83 -3.38 6.28
N CYS A 200 22.20 -3.34 5.10
CA CYS A 200 21.16 -4.26 4.67
C CYS A 200 21.71 -5.53 3.96
N GLN A 201 22.99 -5.89 4.11
CA GLN A 201 23.56 -7.07 3.45
C GLN A 201 23.33 -8.35 4.29
N HIS A 202 23.00 -9.46 3.63
CA HIS A 202 22.86 -10.78 4.27
C HIS A 202 24.24 -11.31 4.71
N GLN A 203 24.25 -12.05 5.83
CA GLN A 203 25.45 -12.59 6.50
C GLN A 203 26.38 -13.41 5.57
N ASP A 204 25.83 -14.00 4.49
CA ASP A 204 26.53 -14.89 3.56
C ASP A 204 27.28 -14.17 2.42
N CYS A 205 27.19 -12.83 2.33
CA CYS A 205 27.76 -12.06 1.22
C CYS A 205 28.97 -11.19 1.63
N ALA A 206 29.57 -11.42 2.80
CA ALA A 206 30.64 -10.58 3.33
C ALA A 206 31.98 -10.66 2.56
N ASP A 207 32.10 -11.55 1.56
CA ASP A 207 33.38 -11.88 0.91
C ASP A 207 33.52 -11.41 -0.56
N GLU A 208 32.55 -10.70 -1.14
CA GLU A 208 32.71 -10.14 -2.50
C GLU A 208 32.80 -8.61 -2.50
N ASP A 209 33.99 -8.10 -2.86
CA ASP A 209 34.31 -6.71 -3.23
C ASP A 209 33.42 -6.22 -4.40
N THR A 210 32.12 -6.06 -4.14
CA THR A 210 31.20 -5.41 -5.05
C THR A 210 31.08 -3.94 -4.64
N ASP A 211 31.77 -3.09 -5.41
CA ASP A 211 31.79 -1.62 -5.31
C ASP A 211 30.41 -0.94 -5.50
N SER A 212 29.33 -1.74 -5.55
CA SER A 212 27.95 -1.28 -5.67
C SER A 212 27.23 -1.45 -4.32
N PRO A 213 27.02 -0.37 -3.55
CA PRO A 213 26.35 -0.40 -2.24
C PRO A 213 24.83 -0.53 -2.40
N ARG A 214 24.32 -1.39 -3.29
CA ARG A 214 22.89 -1.63 -3.52
C ARG A 214 22.52 -3.03 -3.06
N TRP A 215 21.24 -3.22 -2.74
CA TRP A 215 20.70 -4.52 -2.38
C TRP A 215 21.05 -5.56 -3.45
N ILE A 216 21.57 -6.70 -3.01
CA ILE A 216 21.89 -7.84 -3.87
C ILE A 216 20.55 -8.41 -4.36
N LEU A 217 20.23 -8.15 -5.62
CA LEU A 217 18.95 -8.53 -6.22
C LEU A 217 18.75 -10.06 -6.18
N ASP A 218 19.83 -10.83 -6.26
CA ASP A 218 19.83 -12.30 -6.26
C ASP A 218 19.31 -12.90 -4.93
N LEU A 219 19.35 -12.14 -3.83
CA LEU A 219 18.75 -12.56 -2.55
C LEU A 219 17.22 -12.52 -2.57
N PHE A 220 16.66 -11.64 -3.41
CA PHE A 220 15.22 -11.39 -3.51
C PHE A 220 14.61 -12.04 -4.75
N ILE A 221 15.42 -12.27 -5.78
CA ILE A 221 15.05 -12.84 -7.06
C ILE A 221 15.97 -14.04 -7.31
N GLN A 222 15.44 -15.23 -7.06
CA GLN A 222 16.11 -16.50 -7.38
C GLN A 222 15.81 -16.91 -8.84
N ASP A 223 15.94 -15.97 -9.78
CA ASP A 223 15.71 -16.14 -11.22
C ASP A 223 16.49 -15.05 -12.00
N GLN A 224 16.70 -15.23 -13.29
CA GLN A 224 17.37 -14.22 -14.11
C GLN A 224 16.39 -13.11 -14.51
N MET A 225 16.65 -11.87 -14.08
CA MET A 225 15.78 -10.72 -14.37
C MET A 225 15.57 -10.48 -15.87
N ASP A 226 16.62 -10.67 -16.67
CA ASP A 226 16.56 -10.40 -18.11
C ASP A 226 15.90 -11.51 -18.93
N SER A 227 15.93 -12.73 -18.40
CA SER A 227 15.44 -13.97 -19.00
C SER A 227 14.69 -14.83 -17.97
N PRO A 228 13.48 -14.40 -17.54
CA PRO A 228 12.77 -15.06 -16.45
C PRO A 228 12.32 -16.45 -16.86
N THR A 229 12.69 -17.44 -16.05
CA THR A 229 12.39 -18.87 -16.28
C THR A 229 11.13 -19.32 -15.54
N GLN A 230 10.83 -18.70 -14.40
CA GLN A 230 9.68 -19.06 -13.57
C GLN A 230 8.40 -18.47 -14.13
N ARG A 231 7.41 -19.31 -14.42
CA ARG A 231 6.08 -18.88 -14.90
C ARG A 231 5.00 -19.83 -14.40
N THR A 232 4.45 -19.53 -13.23
CA THR A 232 3.25 -20.22 -12.73
C THR A 232 2.03 -19.72 -13.52
N GLN A 233 1.13 -20.63 -13.90
CA GLN A 233 -0.12 -20.31 -14.59
C GLN A 233 -1.28 -20.87 -13.79
N TRP A 234 -2.40 -20.16 -13.81
CA TRP A 234 -3.63 -20.59 -13.17
C TRP A 234 -4.53 -21.37 -14.17
N PRO A 235 -5.19 -22.48 -13.77
CA PRO A 235 -5.21 -23.09 -12.44
C PRO A 235 -3.98 -23.99 -12.17
N CYS A 236 -3.55 -24.04 -10.91
CA CYS A 236 -2.45 -24.87 -10.41
C CYS A 236 -2.77 -25.40 -9.00
N SER A 237 -1.88 -26.20 -8.40
CA SER A 237 -2.05 -26.68 -7.02
C SER A 237 -1.99 -25.53 -6.00
N TYR A 238 -2.53 -25.76 -4.80
CA TYR A 238 -2.47 -24.76 -3.73
C TYR A 238 -1.02 -24.44 -3.34
N GLU A 239 -0.16 -25.46 -3.26
CA GLU A 239 1.24 -25.32 -2.90
C GLU A 239 2.01 -24.47 -3.92
N GLU A 240 1.86 -24.75 -5.22
CA GLU A 240 2.48 -23.97 -6.30
C GLU A 240 2.00 -22.52 -6.30
N LEU A 241 0.70 -22.30 -6.06
CA LEU A 241 0.13 -20.96 -5.98
C LEU A 241 0.63 -20.19 -4.76
N ALA A 242 0.64 -20.84 -3.59
CA ALA A 242 1.13 -20.26 -2.34
C ALA A 242 2.61 -19.90 -2.44
N GLU A 243 3.43 -20.76 -3.06
CA GLU A 243 4.84 -20.48 -3.30
C GLU A 243 5.00 -19.27 -4.24
N ALA A 244 4.30 -19.25 -5.39
CA ALA A 244 4.40 -18.16 -6.36
C ALA A 244 3.99 -16.80 -5.75
N VAL A 245 2.89 -16.76 -5.00
CA VAL A 245 2.43 -15.55 -4.30
C VAL A 245 3.44 -15.14 -3.23
N THR A 246 3.99 -16.07 -2.45
CA THR A 246 5.00 -15.78 -1.42
C THR A 246 6.28 -15.20 -2.03
N ARG A 247 6.77 -15.79 -3.13
CA ARG A 247 7.98 -15.32 -3.82
C ARG A 247 7.82 -13.96 -4.48
N SER A 248 6.60 -13.54 -4.80
CA SER A 248 6.33 -12.20 -5.34
C SER A 248 6.45 -11.08 -4.28
N GLY A 249 6.29 -11.41 -2.99
CA GLY A 249 6.30 -10.44 -1.89
C GLY A 249 7.58 -9.59 -1.80
N PRO A 250 8.79 -10.20 -1.80
CA PRO A 250 10.05 -9.46 -1.76
C PRO A 250 10.32 -8.64 -3.03
N VAL A 251 9.92 -9.13 -4.22
CA VAL A 251 10.05 -8.42 -5.50
C VAL A 251 9.30 -7.09 -5.48
N LYS A 252 8.13 -7.07 -4.84
CA LYS A 252 7.40 -5.84 -4.60
C LYS A 252 8.18 -4.85 -3.73
N VAL A 253 8.82 -5.31 -2.65
CA VAL A 253 9.63 -4.43 -1.79
C VAL A 253 10.81 -3.86 -2.56
N LEU A 254 11.44 -4.63 -3.45
CA LEU A 254 12.49 -4.13 -4.33
C LEU A 254 12.05 -2.92 -5.16
N LEU A 255 10.83 -2.93 -5.71
CA LEU A 255 10.34 -1.78 -6.48
C LEU A 255 10.23 -0.53 -5.60
N TYR A 256 9.75 -0.67 -4.36
CA TYR A 256 9.79 0.43 -3.38
C TYR A 256 11.22 0.85 -3.06
N ARG A 257 12.19 -0.06 -2.99
CA ARG A 257 13.60 0.27 -2.78
C ARG A 257 14.15 1.10 -3.94
N HIS A 258 13.84 0.76 -5.18
CA HIS A 258 14.19 1.57 -6.35
C HIS A 258 13.57 2.98 -6.31
N VAL A 259 12.30 3.08 -5.89
CA VAL A 259 11.64 4.37 -5.66
C VAL A 259 12.42 5.20 -4.62
N ALA A 260 12.82 4.62 -3.49
CA ALA A 260 13.64 5.31 -2.48
C ALA A 260 15.02 5.72 -3.03
N TRP A 261 15.68 4.87 -3.81
CA TRP A 261 16.97 5.19 -4.44
C TRP A 261 16.86 6.38 -5.40
N LEU A 262 15.81 6.40 -6.21
CA LEU A 262 15.56 7.50 -7.13
C LEU A 262 15.26 8.79 -6.35
N GLN A 263 14.36 8.75 -5.36
CA GLN A 263 14.08 9.89 -4.50
C GLN A 263 15.33 10.46 -3.82
N ASN A 264 16.17 9.59 -3.23
CA ASN A 264 17.43 9.99 -2.61
C ASN A 264 18.41 10.59 -3.63
N SER A 265 18.48 10.02 -4.84
CA SER A 265 19.38 10.50 -5.88
C SER A 265 18.99 11.89 -6.39
N LEU A 266 17.68 12.15 -6.51
CA LEU A 266 17.15 13.46 -6.85
C LEU A 266 17.42 14.49 -5.74
N ARG A 267 17.15 14.14 -4.48
CA ARG A 267 17.43 15.00 -3.32
C ARG A 267 18.91 15.38 -3.21
N ARG A 268 19.81 14.46 -3.52
CA ARG A 268 21.28 14.66 -3.44
C ARG A 268 21.89 15.27 -4.71
N GLY A 269 21.08 15.60 -5.73
CA GLY A 269 21.58 16.12 -7.00
C GLY A 269 22.61 15.20 -7.66
N GLN A 270 22.36 13.89 -7.68
CA GLN A 270 23.29 12.93 -8.30
C GLN A 270 23.41 13.15 -9.81
N LYS A 271 24.49 12.61 -10.39
CA LYS A 271 24.75 12.69 -11.84
C LYS A 271 23.65 12.01 -12.66
N ARG A 272 23.42 12.52 -13.86
CA ARG A 272 22.37 12.05 -14.79
C ARG A 272 22.49 10.55 -15.09
N GLU A 273 23.72 10.06 -15.23
CA GLU A 273 24.01 8.66 -15.54
C GLU A 273 23.49 7.74 -14.42
N LYS A 274 23.67 8.15 -13.16
CA LYS A 274 23.22 7.38 -11.99
C LYS A 274 21.70 7.41 -11.86
N ILE A 275 21.06 8.53 -12.17
CA ILE A 275 19.59 8.63 -12.21
C ILE A 275 19.03 7.66 -13.26
N GLU A 276 19.60 7.66 -14.46
CA GLU A 276 19.17 6.78 -15.56
C GLU A 276 19.43 5.30 -15.26
N GLU A 277 20.53 4.98 -14.60
CA GLU A 277 20.83 3.61 -14.17
C GLU A 277 19.76 3.09 -13.19
N ILE A 278 19.34 3.91 -12.22
CA ILE A 278 18.28 3.54 -11.28
C ILE A 278 16.94 3.37 -12.00
N ILE A 279 16.60 4.28 -12.92
CA ILE A 279 15.37 4.18 -13.72
C ILE A 279 15.40 2.91 -14.57
N HIS A 280 16.50 2.64 -15.26
CA HIS A 280 16.66 1.45 -16.09
C HIS A 280 16.47 0.17 -15.27
N SER A 281 17.16 0.06 -14.14
CA SER A 281 17.04 -1.10 -13.25
C SER A 281 15.62 -1.28 -12.71
N ALA A 282 14.94 -0.20 -12.32
CA ALA A 282 13.54 -0.25 -11.87
C ALA A 282 12.57 -0.70 -12.99
N MET A 283 12.80 -0.23 -14.22
CA MET A 283 11.99 -0.63 -15.37
C MET A 283 12.23 -2.10 -15.76
N THR A 284 13.47 -2.59 -15.63
CA THR A 284 13.78 -4.03 -15.81
C THR A 284 13.10 -4.88 -14.74
N LEU A 285 13.08 -4.43 -13.48
CA LEU A 285 12.34 -5.09 -12.40
C LEU A 285 10.83 -5.12 -12.68
N HIS A 286 10.27 -4.01 -13.16
CA HIS A 286 8.86 -3.97 -13.55
C HIS A 286 8.55 -4.93 -14.71
N ARG A 287 9.46 -5.05 -15.69
CA ARG A 287 9.34 -6.03 -16.78
C ARG A 287 9.41 -7.46 -16.26
N TYR A 288 10.36 -7.77 -15.37
CA TYR A 288 10.49 -9.07 -14.72
C TYR A 288 9.18 -9.48 -14.04
N TRP A 289 8.61 -8.60 -13.20
CA TRP A 289 7.31 -8.84 -12.55
C TRP A 289 6.23 -9.20 -13.55
N ASN A 290 6.09 -8.43 -14.64
CA ASN A 290 5.02 -8.66 -15.61
C ASN A 290 5.13 -10.01 -16.32
N ILE A 291 6.35 -10.50 -16.54
CA ILE A 291 6.61 -11.81 -17.16
C ILE A 291 6.37 -12.95 -16.17
N THR A 292 6.84 -12.80 -14.94
CA THR A 292 6.88 -13.88 -13.93
C THR A 292 5.59 -13.99 -13.13
N TYR A 293 5.06 -12.86 -12.63
CA TYR A 293 3.93 -12.82 -11.69
C TYR A 293 2.71 -12.08 -12.25
N GLY A 294 2.90 -11.07 -13.09
CA GLY A 294 1.82 -10.20 -13.57
C GLY A 294 0.79 -10.93 -14.43
N LYS A 295 1.16 -11.99 -15.15
CA LYS A 295 0.18 -12.86 -15.82
C LYS A 295 -0.67 -13.62 -14.79
N LEU A 296 -0.03 -14.31 -13.84
CA LEU A 296 -0.71 -15.06 -12.79
C LEU A 296 -1.68 -14.17 -12.01
N PHE A 297 -1.23 -12.99 -11.56
CA PHE A 297 -2.06 -12.08 -10.77
C PHE A 297 -3.33 -11.63 -11.52
N ARG A 298 -3.23 -11.38 -12.83
CA ARG A 298 -4.40 -11.08 -13.67
C ARG A 298 -5.35 -12.27 -13.81
N GLU A 299 -4.83 -13.48 -13.90
CA GLU A 299 -5.63 -14.70 -13.90
C GLU A 299 -6.36 -14.90 -12.56
N LEU A 300 -5.70 -14.60 -11.42
CA LEU A 300 -6.31 -14.65 -10.09
C LEU A 300 -7.42 -13.61 -9.91
N VAL A 301 -7.28 -12.41 -10.48
CA VAL A 301 -8.35 -11.40 -10.49
C VAL A 301 -9.52 -11.86 -11.35
N ARG A 302 -9.26 -12.43 -12.53
CA ARG A 302 -10.32 -12.93 -13.43
C ARG A 302 -11.14 -14.04 -12.78
N ASP A 303 -10.45 -15.01 -12.17
CA ASP A 303 -11.07 -16.22 -11.61
C ASP A 303 -11.20 -16.14 -10.08
N PHE A 304 -11.28 -14.92 -9.54
CA PHE A 304 -11.23 -14.61 -8.10
C PHE A 304 -12.11 -15.52 -7.22
N PRO A 305 -13.39 -15.82 -7.56
CA PRO A 305 -14.23 -16.69 -6.74
C PRO A 305 -13.72 -18.14 -6.62
N LEU A 306 -12.88 -18.59 -7.54
CA LEU A 306 -12.27 -19.93 -7.55
C LEU A 306 -10.94 -19.97 -6.79
N VAL A 307 -10.37 -18.81 -6.46
CA VAL A 307 -9.09 -18.71 -5.74
C VAL A 307 -9.30 -19.04 -4.27
N PRO A 308 -8.46 -19.87 -3.64
CA PRO A 308 -8.55 -20.16 -2.21
C PRO A 308 -8.52 -18.88 -1.36
N GLY A 309 -9.40 -18.78 -0.35
CA GLY A 309 -9.58 -17.54 0.42
C GLY A 309 -8.30 -16.99 1.05
N ARG A 310 -7.43 -17.84 1.61
CA ARG A 310 -6.12 -17.41 2.13
C ARG A 310 -5.25 -16.75 1.07
N ILE A 311 -5.27 -17.27 -0.16
CA ILE A 311 -4.55 -16.67 -1.29
C ILE A 311 -5.21 -15.35 -1.70
N GLN A 312 -6.54 -15.27 -1.74
CA GLN A 312 -7.26 -14.01 -2.01
C GLN A 312 -6.79 -12.89 -1.08
N SER A 313 -6.65 -13.17 0.22
CA SER A 313 -6.12 -12.20 1.19
C SER A 313 -4.70 -11.73 0.86
N TRP A 314 -3.79 -12.65 0.52
CA TRP A 314 -2.38 -12.32 0.34
C TRP A 314 -2.11 -11.60 -0.98
N PHE A 315 -2.69 -12.10 -2.08
CA PHE A 315 -2.40 -11.52 -3.39
C PHE A 315 -3.01 -10.12 -3.52
N VAL A 316 -4.16 -9.83 -2.88
CA VAL A 316 -4.73 -8.47 -2.85
C VAL A 316 -3.76 -7.48 -2.22
N CYS A 317 -3.16 -7.85 -1.07
CA CYS A 317 -2.16 -7.02 -0.41
C CYS A 317 -0.93 -6.82 -1.32
N ILE A 318 -0.41 -7.88 -1.94
CA ILE A 318 0.78 -7.76 -2.78
C ILE A 318 0.49 -6.94 -4.05
N SER A 319 -0.62 -7.22 -4.74
CA SER A 319 -1.01 -6.57 -5.99
C SER A 319 -1.25 -5.08 -5.80
N GLY A 320 -2.06 -4.70 -4.80
CA GLY A 320 -2.35 -3.30 -4.53
C GLY A 320 -1.09 -2.50 -4.19
N HIS A 321 -0.22 -3.08 -3.37
CA HIS A 321 1.05 -2.46 -3.02
C HIS A 321 2.02 -2.38 -4.21
N TRP A 322 2.08 -3.39 -5.09
CA TRP A 322 2.91 -3.38 -6.30
C TRP A 322 2.51 -2.22 -7.23
N HIS A 323 1.22 -2.10 -7.52
CA HIS A 323 0.72 -1.06 -8.41
C HIS A 323 0.88 0.35 -7.80
N LEU A 324 0.79 0.51 -6.48
CA LEU A 324 1.18 1.79 -5.86
C LEU A 324 2.65 2.13 -6.13
N ALA A 325 3.58 1.19 -5.93
CA ALA A 325 5.00 1.44 -6.20
C ALA A 325 5.26 1.78 -7.68
N ALA A 326 4.55 1.13 -8.60
CA ALA A 326 4.61 1.44 -10.02
C ALA A 326 4.13 2.88 -10.31
N MET A 327 3.04 3.34 -9.68
CA MET A 327 2.58 4.72 -9.82
C MET A 327 3.57 5.73 -9.20
N LEU A 328 4.13 5.44 -8.03
CA LEU A 328 5.18 6.27 -7.41
C LEU A 328 6.43 6.38 -8.30
N LEU A 329 6.83 5.27 -8.94
CA LEU A 329 7.92 5.27 -9.91
C LEU A 329 7.57 6.14 -11.13
N ALA A 330 6.35 6.03 -11.66
CA ALA A 330 5.88 6.84 -12.78
C ALA A 330 5.98 8.35 -12.48
N ASP A 331 5.57 8.78 -11.29
CA ASP A 331 5.64 10.18 -10.85
C ASP A 331 7.08 10.70 -10.79
N LEU A 332 8.00 9.89 -10.26
CA LEU A 332 9.42 10.26 -10.18
C LEU A 332 10.06 10.33 -11.56
N VAL A 333 9.77 9.36 -12.45
CA VAL A 333 10.28 9.36 -13.81
C VAL A 333 9.75 10.57 -14.59
N GLU A 334 8.46 10.89 -14.44
CA GLU A 334 7.89 12.09 -15.05
C GLU A 334 8.54 13.36 -14.52
N THR A 335 8.83 13.43 -13.21
CA THR A 335 9.54 14.56 -12.62
C THR A 335 10.95 14.71 -13.20
N VAL A 336 11.67 13.60 -13.35
CA VAL A 336 13.00 13.56 -13.99
C VAL A 336 12.95 14.07 -15.42
N ASP A 337 11.94 13.65 -16.18
CA ASP A 337 11.73 14.01 -17.58
C ASP A 337 11.36 15.49 -17.72
N LYS A 338 10.39 15.99 -16.95
CA LYS A 338 9.94 17.39 -16.95
C LYS A 338 11.06 18.35 -16.54
N GLN A 339 11.92 17.95 -15.61
CA GLN A 339 13.01 18.80 -15.09
C GLN A 339 14.33 18.62 -15.83
N GLY A 340 14.43 17.72 -16.82
CA GLY A 340 15.67 17.48 -17.57
C GLY A 340 16.82 16.95 -16.69
N LEU A 341 16.49 16.18 -15.65
CA LEU A 341 17.44 15.58 -14.71
C LEU A 341 18.04 14.27 -15.22
N GLY A 342 17.39 13.64 -16.19
CA GLY A 342 17.84 12.42 -16.85
C GLY A 342 18.75 12.68 -18.05
N SER A 343 19.10 11.61 -18.76
CA SER A 343 19.78 11.69 -20.06
C SER A 343 18.77 11.99 -21.18
N SER A 344 19.21 12.69 -22.22
CA SER A 344 18.39 12.98 -23.40
C SER A 344 17.97 11.70 -24.15
N GLU A 345 18.86 10.71 -24.21
CA GLU A 345 18.57 9.42 -24.83
C GLU A 345 17.52 8.63 -24.03
N GLY A 346 17.66 8.57 -22.70
CA GLY A 346 16.67 7.95 -21.81
C GLY A 346 15.28 8.56 -21.96
N LEU A 347 15.20 9.91 -21.95
CA LEU A 347 13.96 10.64 -22.21
C LEU A 347 13.33 10.24 -23.56
N ARG A 348 14.13 10.24 -24.63
CA ARG A 348 13.65 9.91 -25.98
C ARG A 348 13.08 8.49 -26.05
N GLN A 349 13.73 7.52 -25.41
CA GLN A 349 13.24 6.14 -25.36
C GLN A 349 11.93 6.04 -24.56
N ARG A 350 11.85 6.72 -23.41
CA ARG A 350 10.63 6.75 -22.58
C ARG A 350 9.44 7.39 -23.30
N LEU A 351 9.66 8.50 -24.00
CA LEU A 351 8.63 9.17 -24.81
C LEU A 351 8.17 8.29 -25.97
N LYS A 352 9.11 7.69 -26.72
CA LYS A 352 8.79 6.79 -27.82
C LYS A 352 7.98 5.57 -27.35
N GLY A 353 8.32 5.02 -26.20
CA GLY A 353 7.62 3.87 -25.60
C GLY A 353 6.39 4.23 -24.77
N ARG A 354 6.06 5.52 -24.61
CA ARG A 354 5.00 6.02 -23.70
C ARG A 354 5.09 5.38 -22.30
N ALA A 355 6.31 5.27 -21.78
CA ALA A 355 6.60 4.44 -20.59
C ALA A 355 5.81 4.87 -19.35
N VAL A 356 5.82 6.17 -19.02
CA VAL A 356 5.11 6.74 -17.86
C VAL A 356 3.59 6.53 -17.98
N THR A 357 3.01 6.90 -19.13
CA THR A 357 1.57 6.74 -19.38
C THR A 357 1.15 5.27 -19.29
N THR A 358 1.90 4.37 -19.93
CA THR A 358 1.63 2.92 -19.89
C THR A 358 1.70 2.39 -18.45
N LEU A 359 2.68 2.82 -17.67
CA LEU A 359 2.84 2.39 -16.27
C LEU A 359 1.65 2.83 -15.41
N ARG A 360 1.17 4.07 -15.57
CA ARG A 360 -0.01 4.58 -14.86
C ARG A 360 -1.30 3.93 -15.33
N ASP A 361 -1.54 3.86 -16.64
CA ASP A 361 -2.76 3.31 -17.21
C ASP A 361 -2.96 1.84 -16.83
N THR A 362 -1.90 1.03 -16.95
CA THR A 362 -1.96 -0.37 -16.53
C THR A 362 -2.19 -0.46 -15.03
N SER A 363 -1.45 0.29 -14.21
CA SER A 363 -1.59 0.21 -12.75
C SER A 363 -2.97 0.65 -12.27
N ALA A 364 -3.52 1.73 -12.83
CA ALA A 364 -4.86 2.22 -12.47
C ALA A 364 -5.96 1.22 -12.88
N LYS A 365 -5.83 0.59 -14.05
CA LYS A 365 -6.77 -0.44 -14.51
C LYS A 365 -6.72 -1.69 -13.63
N GLU A 366 -5.53 -2.19 -13.34
CA GLU A 366 -5.34 -3.38 -12.48
C GLU A 366 -5.81 -3.11 -11.04
N LEU A 367 -5.56 -1.90 -10.50
CA LEU A 367 -6.08 -1.50 -9.19
C LEU A 367 -7.61 -1.43 -9.16
N SER A 368 -8.23 -0.91 -10.22
CA SER A 368 -9.69 -0.89 -10.34
C SER A 368 -10.28 -2.30 -10.42
N ASP A 369 -9.67 -3.19 -11.22
CA ASP A 369 -10.09 -4.59 -11.30
C ASP A 369 -9.88 -5.33 -9.96
N LEU A 370 -8.81 -5.02 -9.25
CA LEU A 370 -8.56 -5.53 -7.90
C LEU A 370 -9.60 -5.04 -6.90
N ALA A 371 -9.93 -3.74 -6.91
CA ALA A 371 -10.94 -3.16 -6.03
C ALA A 371 -12.32 -3.80 -6.26
N ARG A 372 -12.68 -4.03 -7.52
CA ARG A 372 -13.93 -4.69 -7.93
C ARG A 372 -14.06 -6.10 -7.37
N VAL A 373 -13.01 -6.92 -7.44
CA VAL A 373 -13.08 -8.32 -6.97
C VAL A 373 -12.87 -8.46 -5.46
N ALA A 374 -12.12 -7.54 -4.85
CA ALA A 374 -11.86 -7.54 -3.41
C ALA A 374 -13.00 -6.93 -2.59
N THR A 375 -13.99 -6.33 -3.26
CA THR A 375 -15.20 -5.72 -2.69
C THR A 375 -16.41 -6.62 -3.01
N PRO A 376 -17.27 -6.97 -2.05
CA PRO A 376 -18.44 -7.80 -2.31
C PRO A 376 -19.44 -7.08 -3.22
N SER A 377 -19.89 -7.76 -4.27
CA SER A 377 -21.07 -7.36 -5.03
C SER A 377 -22.31 -7.93 -4.33
N HIS A 378 -23.04 -7.11 -3.57
CA HIS A 378 -24.40 -7.45 -3.17
C HIS A 378 -25.32 -7.07 -4.33
N VAL A 379 -25.85 -8.07 -5.05
CA VAL A 379 -26.89 -7.85 -6.05
C VAL A 379 -28.17 -7.47 -5.31
N ASP A 380 -28.70 -6.28 -5.61
CA ASP A 380 -30.03 -5.86 -5.20
C ASP A 380 -31.07 -6.82 -5.79
N GLY A 381 -31.70 -7.62 -4.93
CA GLY A 381 -32.87 -8.41 -5.27
C GLY A 381 -32.72 -9.90 -4.98
N GLY A 382 -33.05 -10.30 -3.75
CA GLY A 382 -33.80 -11.53 -3.41
C GLY A 382 -33.41 -12.89 -4.00
N GLY A 383 -32.27 -13.05 -4.66
CA GLY A 383 -31.92 -14.24 -5.44
C GLY A 383 -30.45 -14.59 -5.28
N ALA A 384 -30.21 -15.65 -4.51
CA ALA A 384 -28.96 -16.43 -4.40
C ALA A 384 -27.69 -15.68 -3.93
N CYS A 385 -27.22 -16.07 -2.74
CA CYS A 385 -25.93 -15.70 -2.15
C CYS A 385 -24.80 -15.74 -3.18
N THR A 386 -24.19 -14.58 -3.47
CA THR A 386 -22.75 -14.54 -3.66
C THR A 386 -22.14 -15.10 -2.38
N VAL A 387 -21.58 -16.30 -2.45
CA VAL A 387 -20.87 -16.92 -1.33
C VAL A 387 -19.73 -15.97 -0.98
N LEU A 388 -19.92 -15.19 0.10
CA LEU A 388 -18.83 -14.42 0.69
C LEU A 388 -17.63 -15.35 0.83
N PRO A 389 -16.41 -14.93 0.50
CA PRO A 389 -15.24 -15.75 0.74
C PRO A 389 -15.26 -16.21 2.19
N GLN A 390 -15.57 -17.49 2.41
CA GLN A 390 -15.32 -18.07 3.71
C GLN A 390 -13.80 -18.11 3.79
N LEU A 391 -13.27 -17.18 4.58
CA LEU A 391 -11.88 -17.14 4.98
C LEU A 391 -11.81 -17.94 6.29
N PRO A 392 -11.78 -19.29 6.26
CA PRO A 392 -11.60 -20.08 7.47
C PRO A 392 -10.32 -19.60 8.17
N ASP A 393 -10.37 -19.48 9.48
CA ASP A 393 -9.32 -18.96 10.37
C ASP A 393 -9.15 -17.43 10.41
N PHE A 394 -9.94 -16.65 9.65
CA PHE A 394 -9.91 -15.18 9.73
C PHE A 394 -10.96 -14.63 10.69
N HIS A 395 -10.67 -13.45 11.26
CA HIS A 395 -11.59 -12.75 12.15
C HIS A 395 -12.90 -12.40 11.42
N PRO A 396 -14.10 -12.57 12.00
CA PRO A 396 -15.38 -12.36 11.29
C PRO A 396 -15.53 -10.99 10.59
N PHE A 397 -14.89 -9.95 11.11
CA PHE A 397 -14.89 -8.59 10.53
C PHE A 397 -14.08 -8.44 9.24
N VAL A 398 -13.13 -9.34 8.96
CA VAL A 398 -12.39 -9.35 7.68
C VAL A 398 -13.01 -10.32 6.66
N ASN A 399 -13.96 -11.16 7.08
CA ASN A 399 -14.69 -12.07 6.18
C ASN A 399 -15.71 -11.34 5.31
N GLU A 400 -15.99 -10.07 5.59
CA GLU A 400 -16.84 -9.24 4.74
C GLU A 400 -16.18 -8.98 3.39
N ALA A 401 -14.87 -8.76 3.36
CA ALA A 401 -14.16 -8.42 2.13
C ALA A 401 -12.66 -8.65 2.27
N THR A 402 -12.05 -9.24 1.26
CA THR A 402 -10.61 -9.54 1.26
C THR A 402 -9.75 -8.27 1.30
N ILE A 403 -10.27 -7.13 0.86
CA ILE A 403 -9.60 -5.83 0.99
C ILE A 403 -9.34 -5.43 2.46
N LEU A 404 -10.13 -5.94 3.41
CA LEU A 404 -10.03 -5.62 4.84
C LEU A 404 -8.96 -6.44 5.56
N THR A 405 -8.39 -7.45 4.92
CA THR A 405 -7.33 -8.29 5.50
C THR A 405 -5.96 -7.61 5.46
N ASP A 406 -5.81 -6.54 4.66
CA ASP A 406 -4.55 -5.79 4.59
C ASP A 406 -4.23 -5.16 5.95
N PRO A 407 -3.09 -5.53 6.57
CA PRO A 407 -2.73 -5.03 7.89
C PRO A 407 -2.35 -3.54 7.83
N TRP A 408 -1.89 -3.03 6.68
CA TRP A 408 -1.35 -1.68 6.53
C TRP A 408 -2.14 -0.81 5.54
N THR A 409 -3.38 -0.55 5.93
CA THR A 409 -4.44 -0.04 5.06
C THR A 409 -4.10 1.25 4.31
N ILE A 410 -3.20 2.10 4.84
CA ILE A 410 -2.75 3.31 4.15
C ILE A 410 -2.19 3.04 2.75
N ILE A 411 -1.60 1.87 2.51
CA ILE A 411 -1.05 1.52 1.20
C ILE A 411 -2.18 1.43 0.17
N LEU A 412 -3.26 0.71 0.51
CA LEU A 412 -4.43 0.59 -0.35
C LEU A 412 -5.19 1.92 -0.49
N ILE A 413 -5.23 2.74 0.58
CA ILE A 413 -5.78 4.09 0.51
C ILE A 413 -5.04 4.88 -0.57
N GLN A 414 -3.71 4.95 -0.50
CA GLN A 414 -2.92 5.68 -1.50
C GLN A 414 -3.04 5.09 -2.90
N ALA A 415 -3.08 3.75 -3.03
CA ALA A 415 -3.19 3.06 -4.31
C ALA A 415 -4.51 3.41 -5.02
N PHE A 416 -5.65 3.19 -4.35
CA PHE A 416 -6.95 3.44 -4.95
C PHE A 416 -7.21 4.93 -5.17
N SER A 417 -6.73 5.81 -4.27
CA SER A 417 -6.87 7.25 -4.47
C SER A 417 -6.18 7.73 -5.74
N ARG A 418 -4.91 7.34 -5.93
CA ARG A 418 -4.13 7.70 -7.11
C ARG A 418 -4.72 7.11 -8.38
N ALA A 419 -5.18 5.86 -8.33
CA ALA A 419 -5.84 5.21 -9.47
C ALA A 419 -7.14 5.92 -9.85
N ALA A 420 -8.00 6.26 -8.88
CA ALA A 420 -9.25 6.98 -9.14
C ALA A 420 -8.97 8.35 -9.77
N VAL A 421 -8.07 9.16 -9.18
CA VAL A 421 -7.76 10.48 -9.76
C VAL A 421 -7.15 10.38 -11.15
N HIS A 422 -6.28 9.39 -11.41
CA HIS A 422 -5.75 9.14 -12.76
C HIS A 422 -6.84 8.79 -13.77
N LEU A 423 -7.81 7.94 -13.38
CA LEU A 423 -8.93 7.55 -14.24
C LEU A 423 -9.89 8.71 -14.51
N LEU A 424 -10.19 9.52 -13.49
CA LEU A 424 -11.01 10.73 -13.63
C LEU A 424 -10.35 11.75 -14.55
N ALA A 425 -9.07 12.05 -14.32
CA ALA A 425 -8.29 12.94 -15.19
C ALA A 425 -8.30 12.48 -16.66
N HIS A 426 -8.28 11.16 -16.88
CA HIS A 426 -8.35 10.60 -18.23
C HIS A 426 -9.75 10.74 -18.85
N ALA A 427 -10.80 10.57 -18.06
CA ALA A 427 -12.19 10.81 -18.47
C ALA A 427 -12.42 12.29 -18.84
N ASP A 428 -11.95 13.22 -18.00
CA ASP A 428 -12.07 14.66 -18.21
C ASP A 428 -11.38 15.10 -19.50
N HIS A 429 -10.13 14.67 -19.71
CA HIS A 429 -9.38 15.00 -20.91
C HIS A 429 -10.09 14.53 -22.20
N CYS A 430 -10.73 13.37 -22.17
CA CYS A 430 -11.50 12.87 -23.31
C CYS A 430 -12.80 13.66 -23.53
N GLN A 431 -13.45 14.09 -22.47
CA GLN A 431 -14.68 14.89 -22.53
C GLN A 431 -14.42 16.31 -23.06
N GLU A 432 -13.35 16.96 -22.61
CA GLU A 432 -12.97 18.32 -23.03
C GLU A 432 -12.54 18.40 -24.50
N HIS A 433 -11.75 17.42 -24.95
CA HIS A 433 -11.22 17.43 -26.31
C HIS A 433 -12.20 16.87 -27.36
N ALA A 434 -13.42 16.50 -26.96
CA ALA A 434 -14.46 15.94 -27.82
C ALA A 434 -13.86 14.94 -28.83
N LEU A 435 -12.95 14.08 -28.36
CA LEU A 435 -12.31 13.10 -29.22
C LEU A 435 -13.41 12.16 -29.71
N GLU A 436 -13.91 12.38 -30.94
CA GLU A 436 -14.99 11.62 -31.60
C GLU A 436 -14.74 10.09 -31.59
N ALA A 437 -13.51 9.67 -31.27
CA ALA A 437 -13.08 8.28 -31.15
C ALA A 437 -13.30 7.63 -29.77
N ALA A 438 -13.56 8.38 -28.69
CA ALA A 438 -13.97 7.78 -27.43
C ALA A 438 -15.47 7.49 -27.51
N SER A 439 -15.83 6.24 -27.79
CA SER A 439 -17.23 5.81 -27.67
C SER A 439 -17.74 6.18 -26.27
N GLY A 440 -19.00 6.60 -26.13
CA GLY A 440 -19.58 6.86 -24.81
C GLY A 440 -19.42 5.67 -23.85
N GLU A 441 -19.32 4.46 -24.40
CA GLU A 441 -18.99 3.22 -23.69
C GLU A 441 -17.60 3.23 -23.04
N TRP A 442 -16.56 3.75 -23.71
CA TRP A 442 -15.21 3.85 -23.13
C TRP A 442 -15.14 4.86 -21.98
N LEU A 443 -15.84 5.99 -22.14
CA LEU A 443 -15.94 7.00 -21.07
C LEU A 443 -16.69 6.41 -19.87
N ALA A 444 -17.81 5.73 -20.10
CA ALA A 444 -18.57 5.04 -19.07
C ALA A 444 -17.72 3.97 -18.36
N GLU A 445 -16.95 3.17 -19.09
CA GLU A 445 -16.05 2.17 -18.50
C GLU A 445 -14.93 2.82 -17.66
N THR A 446 -14.36 3.95 -18.10
CA THR A 446 -13.32 4.66 -17.34
C THR A 446 -13.88 5.23 -16.04
N VAL A 447 -15.06 5.84 -16.08
CA VAL A 447 -15.76 6.36 -14.90
C VAL A 447 -16.14 5.22 -13.96
N ARG A 448 -16.69 4.11 -14.49
CA ARG A 448 -17.01 2.90 -13.72
C ARG A 448 -15.77 2.33 -13.03
N ARG A 449 -14.62 2.33 -13.71
CA ARG A 449 -13.36 1.89 -13.10
C ARG A 449 -12.92 2.78 -11.95
N ALA A 450 -13.08 4.10 -12.08
CA ALA A 450 -12.81 5.04 -10.99
C ALA A 450 -13.75 4.78 -9.81
N GLU A 451 -15.03 4.52 -10.08
CA GLU A 451 -16.02 4.16 -9.07
C GLU A 451 -15.64 2.90 -8.29
N GLU A 452 -15.13 1.85 -8.94
CA GLU A 452 -14.67 0.65 -8.24
C GLU A 452 -13.54 0.95 -7.23
N CYS A 453 -12.61 1.85 -7.58
CA CYS A 453 -11.59 2.32 -6.63
C CYS A 453 -12.22 3.06 -5.44
N VAL A 454 -13.24 3.90 -5.69
CA VAL A 454 -13.96 4.65 -4.64
C VAL A 454 -14.76 3.72 -3.74
N LYS A 455 -15.40 2.68 -4.27
CA LYS A 455 -16.05 1.61 -3.49
C LYS A 455 -15.05 0.89 -2.58
N GLY A 456 -13.87 0.57 -3.10
CA GLY A 456 -12.78 -0.02 -2.32
C GLY A 456 -12.36 0.88 -1.14
N LEU A 457 -12.17 2.17 -1.39
CA LEU A 457 -11.86 3.18 -0.35
C LEU A 457 -12.98 3.30 0.69
N TRP A 458 -14.23 3.35 0.25
CA TRP A 458 -15.39 3.41 1.12
C TRP A 458 -15.46 2.19 2.04
N LEU A 459 -15.14 1.00 1.53
CA LEU A 459 -15.11 -0.22 2.33
C LEU A 459 -13.95 -0.25 3.32
N LEU A 460 -12.76 0.19 2.90
CA LEU A 460 -11.63 0.44 3.81
C LEU A 460 -11.98 1.48 4.90
N GLY A 461 -12.93 2.36 4.61
CA GLY A 461 -13.54 3.28 5.56
C GLY A 461 -14.20 2.63 6.77
N LYS A 462 -14.36 1.29 6.80
CA LYS A 462 -14.79 0.54 8.00
C LYS A 462 -13.66 0.35 9.02
N LYS A 463 -12.40 0.56 8.60
CA LYS A 463 -11.17 0.41 9.41
C LYS A 463 -10.41 1.72 9.55
N SER A 464 -10.63 2.67 8.65
CA SER A 464 -9.86 3.90 8.55
C SER A 464 -10.73 5.09 8.18
N ASP A 465 -10.84 6.03 9.11
CA ASP A 465 -11.55 7.27 8.85
C ASP A 465 -10.89 8.08 7.70
N VAL A 466 -9.57 7.96 7.52
CA VAL A 466 -8.84 8.55 6.37
C VAL A 466 -9.41 8.01 5.06
N ALA A 467 -9.59 6.68 4.96
CA ALA A 467 -10.17 6.06 3.77
C ALA A 467 -11.60 6.57 3.50
N ARG A 468 -12.40 6.73 4.56
CA ARG A 468 -13.76 7.27 4.48
C ARG A 468 -13.78 8.69 3.90
N LYS A 469 -13.00 9.60 4.48
CA LYS A 469 -12.92 10.99 4.03
C LYS A 469 -12.45 11.09 2.57
N VAL A 470 -11.47 10.27 2.18
CA VAL A 470 -10.98 10.25 0.80
C VAL A 470 -12.03 9.69 -0.17
N ALA A 471 -12.77 8.66 0.24
CA ALA A 471 -13.90 8.16 -0.53
C ALA A 471 -14.96 9.26 -0.73
N ASP A 472 -15.31 10.00 0.33
CA ASP A 472 -16.30 11.08 0.25
C ASP A 472 -15.87 12.20 -0.71
N ILE A 473 -14.58 12.60 -0.69
CA ILE A 473 -14.02 13.58 -1.63
C ILE A 473 -14.17 13.10 -3.08
N LEU A 474 -13.78 11.85 -3.36
CA LEU A 474 -13.83 11.30 -4.71
C LEU A 474 -15.26 11.01 -5.18
N THR A 475 -16.17 10.64 -4.27
CA THR A 475 -17.60 10.49 -4.57
C THR A 475 -18.20 11.84 -4.94
N ASP A 476 -17.89 12.91 -4.19
CA ASP A 476 -18.36 14.26 -4.53
C ASP A 476 -17.88 14.64 -5.95
N GLU A 477 -16.60 14.42 -6.30
CA GLU A 477 -16.06 14.71 -7.64
C GLU A 477 -16.76 13.90 -8.76
N LEU A 478 -16.94 12.59 -8.54
CA LEU A 478 -17.67 11.70 -9.46
C LEU A 478 -19.11 12.20 -9.69
N THR A 479 -19.82 12.60 -8.64
CA THR A 479 -21.21 13.05 -8.74
C THR A 479 -21.35 14.38 -9.48
N VAL A 480 -20.45 15.32 -9.24
CA VAL A 480 -20.53 16.67 -9.80
C VAL A 480 -20.19 16.66 -11.30
N ASN A 481 -19.16 15.90 -11.71
CA ASN A 481 -18.66 15.97 -13.09
C ASN A 481 -19.14 14.82 -13.99
N HIS A 482 -19.46 13.65 -13.43
CA HIS A 482 -19.76 12.45 -14.21
C HIS A 482 -21.06 11.74 -13.80
N GLY A 483 -21.88 12.36 -12.93
CA GLY A 483 -23.11 11.73 -12.41
C GLY A 483 -24.10 11.29 -13.49
N THR A 484 -24.13 11.96 -14.64
CA THR A 484 -24.96 11.58 -15.80
C THR A 484 -24.45 10.33 -16.51
N VAL A 485 -23.13 10.10 -16.55
CA VAL A 485 -22.52 8.94 -17.20
C VAL A 485 -22.78 7.66 -16.40
N VAL A 486 -22.78 7.77 -15.07
CA VAL A 486 -23.05 6.65 -14.14
C VAL A 486 -24.52 6.20 -14.17
N SER A 487 -25.46 7.10 -14.47
CA SER A 487 -26.90 6.77 -14.50
C SER A 487 -27.37 5.96 -15.73
N PHE A 488 -26.52 5.76 -16.74
CA PHE A 488 -26.83 5.00 -17.96
C PHE A 488 -26.23 3.59 -18.02
N SER A 489 -25.45 3.22 -17.00
CA SER A 489 -24.81 1.90 -16.81
C SER A 489 -25.39 1.20 -15.60
#